data_AF-A0A968Q187-F1
#
_entry.id   AF-A0A968Q187-F1
#
_cell.length_a   1.000
_cell.length_b   1.000
_cell.length_c   1.000
_cell.angle_alpha   90.00
_cell.angle_beta   90.00
_cell.angle_gamma   90.00
#
_symmetry.space_group_name_H-M   'P 1'
#
loop_
_entity.id
_entity.type
_entity.pdbx_description
1 polymer ?
#
loop_
_entity_poly.entity_id
_entity_poly.type
_entity_poly.pdbx_seq_one_letter_code
_entity_poly.pdbx_strand_id
1 'polypeptide(L)'
;MGSLAPFIKVLFLEANPKTQTHLRINKEIREVKKTLRSAKHPDRIEINQLGAVRVEDFTSELLEYKPRIVHFSGHGERSSQSESIYSPSEKSGHSRASSTKSKSRRKPSTSIKSEGGLIFEDEVFVEPESEEEPETNITKIVHRLVPPAKSEVLQDLDSPVECVVLNGCHTEETARKINQHVRFVISMRDEIPDEDAVIFSKYFYQALGAGNSIKFAFDAAQKQISDPSLPVWLENPDIRPLPYYEPRWIIASSFISALAIILVRLFGGLQGLEIDFLDYLQTSWSRERDGRIVVIQATNEDVRSQQEKGETVIGSFSNKTLANLLEEINSLQPAVIGLDIYRENKLNPAIPEEKELQSLFKQDNIFGVCKLPEVEGGGQNQPDHIIAQAVLPPPDISANRIGFSDVSMDRDTVVRRQLLGGFTDEIRGRKDCDTDQSFSLMLANSYLEAQNVQPIALDNQGDQICKIKFPNGKILNSLHPFTGGYQGDTGMIGGCQVL
;
A
#
# COMPACT_ATOMS: atom_id res chain seq x y z
N MET A 1 -17.96 -8.67 -17.73
CA MET A 1 -17.05 -7.54 -18.03
C MET A 1 -15.98 -8.02 -18.99
N GLY A 2 -15.81 -7.32 -20.11
CA GLY A 2 -14.84 -7.71 -21.15
C GLY A 2 -13.41 -7.65 -20.63
N SER A 3 -12.62 -8.68 -20.94
CA SER A 3 -11.17 -8.69 -20.78
C SER A 3 -10.59 -7.44 -21.44
N LEU A 4 -10.04 -6.52 -20.63
CA LEU A 4 -9.23 -5.42 -21.14
C LEU A 4 -7.95 -6.04 -21.68
N ALA A 5 -7.87 -6.20 -22.99
CA ALA A 5 -6.67 -6.67 -23.67
C ALA A 5 -5.51 -5.68 -23.41
N PRO A 6 -4.26 -6.16 -23.30
CA PRO A 6 -3.13 -5.34 -22.87
C PRO A 6 -2.86 -4.15 -23.79
N PHE A 7 -2.46 -3.02 -23.17
CA PHE A 7 -1.94 -1.82 -23.82
C PHE A 7 -0.62 -2.13 -24.55
N ILE A 8 -0.43 -1.59 -25.75
CA ILE A 8 0.72 -1.86 -26.62
C ILE A 8 1.42 -0.55 -26.96
N LYS A 9 2.68 -0.40 -26.54
CA LYS A 9 3.57 0.68 -26.99
C LYS A 9 4.32 0.25 -28.24
N VAL A 10 4.34 1.11 -29.24
CA VAL A 10 4.98 0.88 -30.54
C VAL A 10 5.98 1.99 -30.81
N LEU A 11 7.24 1.63 -31.03
CA LEU A 11 8.25 2.56 -31.51
C LEU A 11 8.35 2.45 -33.03
N PHE A 12 8.02 3.52 -33.75
CA PHE A 12 8.04 3.59 -35.21
C PHE A 12 9.27 4.38 -35.68
N LEU A 13 10.12 3.75 -36.47
CA LEU A 13 11.44 4.23 -36.89
C LEU A 13 11.51 4.36 -38.40
N GLU A 14 12.09 5.47 -38.86
CA GLU A 14 12.25 5.78 -40.29
C GLU A 14 13.73 5.64 -40.71
N ALA A 15 14.00 4.84 -41.75
CA ALA A 15 15.34 4.69 -42.32
C ALA A 15 15.70 5.84 -43.30
N ASN A 16 17.00 6.14 -43.42
CA ASN A 16 17.64 7.33 -44.02
C ASN A 16 17.00 7.89 -45.33
N PRO A 17 16.34 9.08 -45.30
CA PRO A 17 15.62 9.61 -46.46
C PRO A 17 16.40 10.70 -47.22
N LYS A 18 16.92 10.38 -48.41
CA LYS A 18 17.32 11.40 -49.40
C LYS A 18 16.32 11.44 -50.57
N THR A 19 15.36 12.35 -50.41
CA THR A 19 14.63 13.11 -51.47
C THR A 19 13.48 12.49 -52.28
N GLN A 20 13.09 11.21 -52.13
CA GLN A 20 11.76 10.71 -52.58
C GLN A 20 11.10 9.74 -51.59
N THR A 21 11.90 9.02 -50.82
CA THR A 21 11.55 8.07 -49.75
C THR A 21 10.73 8.67 -48.60
N HIS A 22 10.90 9.97 -48.33
CA HIS A 22 10.23 10.66 -47.23
C HIS A 22 8.70 10.73 -47.39
N LEU A 23 8.19 10.73 -48.64
CA LEU A 23 6.75 10.81 -48.89
C LEU A 23 6.02 9.49 -48.59
N ARG A 24 6.67 8.34 -48.84
CA ARG A 24 6.13 7.00 -48.59
C ARG A 24 6.01 6.72 -47.09
N ILE A 25 7.08 6.94 -46.33
CA ILE A 25 7.14 6.65 -44.89
C ILE A 25 6.11 7.51 -44.12
N ASN A 26 6.01 8.79 -44.47
CA ASN A 26 4.99 9.68 -43.91
C ASN A 26 3.56 9.26 -44.28
N LYS A 27 3.34 8.69 -45.47
CA LYS A 27 2.04 8.12 -45.87
C LYS A 27 1.70 6.90 -45.01
N GLU A 28 2.68 6.02 -44.77
CA GLU A 28 2.51 4.82 -43.96
C GLU A 28 2.08 5.14 -42.52
N ILE A 29 2.88 5.92 -41.79
CA ILE A 29 2.58 6.27 -40.39
C ILE A 29 1.28 7.06 -40.27
N ARG A 30 0.97 7.90 -41.25
CA ARG A 30 -0.29 8.66 -41.29
C ARG A 30 -1.50 7.75 -41.42
N GLU A 31 -1.45 6.75 -42.32
CA GLU A 31 -2.54 5.80 -42.47
C GLU A 31 -2.67 4.88 -41.24
N VAL A 32 -1.54 4.46 -40.63
CA VAL A 32 -1.56 3.71 -39.37
C VAL A 32 -2.23 4.51 -38.24
N LYS A 33 -1.78 5.75 -37.99
CA LYS A 33 -2.37 6.62 -36.97
C LYS A 33 -3.86 6.90 -37.24
N LYS A 34 -4.24 7.11 -38.49
CA LYS A 34 -5.64 7.31 -38.90
C LYS A 34 -6.50 6.08 -38.62
N THR A 35 -6.02 4.89 -38.98
CA THR A 35 -6.75 3.64 -38.74
C THR A 35 -6.90 3.33 -37.26
N LEU A 36 -5.87 3.59 -36.44
CA LEU A 36 -5.95 3.43 -34.99
C LEU A 36 -6.96 4.38 -34.33
N ARG A 37 -7.04 5.64 -34.78
CA ARG A 37 -8.07 6.60 -34.32
C ARG A 37 -9.50 6.13 -34.60
N SER A 38 -9.68 5.38 -35.68
CA SER A 38 -10.98 4.79 -36.07
C SER A 38 -11.20 3.36 -35.57
N ALA A 39 -10.26 2.78 -34.82
CA ALA A 39 -10.34 1.42 -34.35
C ALA A 39 -11.35 1.28 -33.20
N LYS A 40 -11.77 0.05 -32.93
CA LYS A 40 -12.71 -0.28 -31.84
C LYS A 40 -12.21 0.16 -30.46
N HIS A 41 -10.88 0.20 -30.27
CA HIS A 41 -10.21 0.58 -29.03
C HIS A 41 -9.02 1.51 -29.35
N PRO A 42 -9.25 2.81 -29.56
CA PRO A 42 -8.20 3.74 -30.00
C PRO A 42 -7.10 3.92 -28.95
N ASP A 43 -7.43 3.83 -27.66
CA ASP A 43 -6.48 4.02 -26.55
C ASP A 43 -5.65 2.76 -26.24
N ARG A 44 -5.73 1.71 -27.07
CA ARG A 44 -5.00 0.47 -26.83
C ARG A 44 -3.56 0.51 -27.35
N ILE A 45 -3.30 1.30 -28.38
CA ILE A 45 -1.99 1.35 -29.04
C ILE A 45 -1.47 2.78 -29.00
N GLU A 46 -0.32 2.94 -28.38
CA GLU A 46 0.44 4.19 -28.40
C GLU A 46 1.59 4.04 -29.39
N ILE A 47 1.75 5.00 -30.28
CA ILE A 47 2.86 5.03 -31.24
C ILE A 47 3.73 6.25 -30.97
N ASN A 48 4.98 6.03 -30.57
CA ASN A 48 6.02 7.05 -30.65
C ASN A 48 6.75 6.94 -32.00
N GLN A 49 6.95 8.06 -32.69
CA GLN A 49 7.59 8.10 -34.01
C GLN A 49 8.92 8.84 -33.88
N LEU A 50 10.01 8.22 -34.31
CA LEU A 50 11.30 8.86 -34.44
C LEU A 50 11.78 8.83 -35.90
N GLY A 51 12.09 10.01 -36.45
CA GLY A 51 12.66 10.16 -37.78
C GLY A 51 14.18 10.35 -37.72
N ALA A 52 14.89 9.88 -38.76
CA ALA A 52 16.34 10.09 -38.95
C ALA A 52 17.20 9.72 -37.71
N VAL A 53 16.97 8.52 -37.18
CA VAL A 53 17.56 8.05 -35.92
C VAL A 53 18.97 7.52 -36.13
N ARG A 54 19.95 8.04 -35.39
CA ARG A 54 21.28 7.42 -35.28
C ARG A 54 21.20 6.18 -34.40
N VAL A 55 22.08 5.20 -34.62
CA VAL A 55 22.05 3.95 -33.86
C VAL A 55 22.16 4.21 -32.33
N GLU A 56 22.79 5.32 -31.94
CA GLU A 56 22.97 5.77 -30.55
C GLU A 56 21.66 6.26 -29.90
N ASP A 57 20.85 7.05 -30.60
CA ASP A 57 19.57 7.59 -30.11
C ASP A 57 18.52 6.50 -29.89
N PHE A 58 18.63 5.40 -30.65
CA PHE A 58 17.74 4.25 -30.56
C PHE A 58 17.84 3.54 -29.20
N THR A 59 19.01 3.45 -28.59
CA THR A 59 19.19 2.74 -27.31
C THR A 59 18.55 3.49 -26.14
N SER A 60 18.69 4.81 -26.10
CA SER A 60 18.00 5.64 -25.10
C SER A 60 16.48 5.50 -25.20
N GLU A 61 15.95 5.50 -26.42
CA GLU A 61 14.51 5.40 -26.64
C GLU A 61 13.96 4.03 -26.23
N LEU A 62 14.66 2.93 -26.55
CA LEU A 62 14.24 1.60 -26.11
C LEU A 62 14.15 1.50 -24.58
N LEU A 63 15.10 2.11 -23.86
CA LEU A 63 15.15 2.08 -22.40
C LEU A 63 14.11 3.00 -21.74
N GLU A 64 13.86 4.17 -22.32
CA GLU A 64 12.91 5.15 -21.79
C GLU A 64 11.46 4.80 -22.15
N TYR A 65 11.19 4.59 -23.44
CA TYR A 65 9.84 4.36 -23.95
C TYR A 65 9.34 2.94 -23.66
N LYS A 66 10.25 1.96 -23.61
CA LYS A 66 9.98 0.54 -23.36
C LYS A 66 8.92 -0.02 -24.32
N PRO A 67 9.16 0.00 -25.64
CA PRO A 67 8.18 -0.45 -26.63
C PRO A 67 8.00 -1.97 -26.61
N ARG A 68 6.76 -2.41 -26.83
CA ARG A 68 6.45 -3.83 -27.05
C ARG A 68 6.65 -4.25 -28.51
N ILE A 69 6.49 -3.32 -29.44
CA ILE A 69 6.72 -3.52 -30.86
C ILE A 69 7.67 -2.44 -31.37
N VAL A 70 8.68 -2.83 -32.14
CA VAL A 70 9.53 -1.88 -32.88
C VAL A 70 9.26 -2.05 -34.37
N HIS A 71 8.93 -0.96 -35.07
CA HIS A 71 8.62 -0.94 -36.48
C HIS A 71 9.66 -0.12 -37.23
N PHE A 72 10.32 -0.71 -38.21
CA PHE A 72 11.24 -0.05 -39.13
C PHE A 72 10.59 0.07 -40.50
N SER A 73 10.50 1.29 -41.02
CA SER A 73 10.03 1.58 -42.38
C SER A 73 11.18 2.16 -43.21
N GLY A 74 11.47 1.56 -44.37
CA GLY A 74 12.58 1.95 -45.23
C GLY A 74 12.70 1.16 -46.54
N HIS A 75 13.62 1.57 -47.42
CA HIS A 75 14.02 0.79 -48.60
C HIS A 75 15.36 0.07 -48.33
N GLY A 76 15.49 -1.15 -48.83
CA GLY A 76 16.78 -1.84 -48.98
C GLY A 76 17.26 -1.73 -50.43
N GLU A 77 18.54 -1.46 -50.66
CA GLU A 77 19.14 -1.44 -52.00
C GLU A 77 19.72 -2.81 -52.37
N ARG A 78 19.68 -3.15 -53.67
CA ARG A 78 20.19 -4.41 -54.22
C ARG A 78 21.70 -4.33 -54.39
N SER A 79 22.42 -5.39 -54.04
CA SER A 79 23.83 -5.56 -54.42
C SER A 79 23.95 -5.61 -55.94
N SER A 80 24.73 -4.71 -56.53
CA SER A 80 24.89 -4.59 -57.97
C SER A 80 25.78 -5.71 -58.53
N GLN A 81 25.17 -6.65 -59.25
CA GLN A 81 25.85 -7.35 -60.36
C GLN A 81 24.96 -7.35 -61.61
N SER A 82 25.57 -6.85 -62.69
CA SER A 82 25.13 -6.80 -64.08
C SER A 82 24.08 -5.75 -64.46
N GLU A 83 24.57 -4.58 -64.89
CA GLU A 83 24.05 -4.02 -66.15
C GLU A 83 25.21 -3.47 -66.99
N SER A 84 25.39 -4.12 -68.13
CA SER A 84 26.34 -3.79 -69.18
C SER A 84 25.91 -2.49 -69.85
N ILE A 85 26.80 -1.49 -69.85
CA ILE A 85 26.69 -0.30 -70.70
C ILE A 85 26.70 -0.76 -72.17
N TYR A 86 25.58 -0.60 -72.88
CA TYR A 86 25.58 -0.52 -74.35
C TYR A 86 24.65 0.59 -74.80
N SER A 87 25.24 1.71 -75.19
CA SER A 87 24.62 2.77 -75.99
C SER A 87 25.41 2.89 -77.30
N PRO A 88 24.79 2.81 -78.50
CA PRO A 88 25.52 2.97 -79.74
C PRO A 88 25.72 4.46 -80.03
N SER A 89 26.98 4.89 -80.13
CA SER A 89 27.34 6.18 -80.75
C SER A 89 27.87 5.94 -82.17
N GLU A 90 27.38 6.75 -83.10
CA GLU A 90 27.74 6.75 -84.51
C GLU A 90 29.17 7.26 -84.77
N LYS A 91 29.69 6.84 -85.93
CA LYS A 91 31.06 7.02 -86.42
C LYS A 91 31.46 8.47 -86.69
N SER A 92 32.68 8.84 -86.31
CA SER A 92 33.77 9.40 -87.14
C SER A 92 34.93 9.75 -86.18
N GLY A 93 36.23 9.65 -86.45
CA GLY A 93 37.07 9.28 -87.58
C GLY A 93 38.53 9.32 -87.10
N HIS A 94 39.42 8.63 -87.82
CA HIS A 94 40.86 8.86 -87.92
C HIS A 94 41.82 8.68 -86.70
N SER A 95 42.45 7.50 -86.69
CA SER A 95 43.90 7.29 -86.92
C SER A 95 44.99 7.83 -85.95
N ARG A 96 45.69 6.83 -85.38
CA ARG A 96 47.16 6.61 -85.31
C ARG A 96 48.01 7.26 -84.20
N ALA A 97 48.82 6.34 -83.64
CA ALA A 97 50.09 6.46 -82.90
C ALA A 97 49.94 6.93 -81.43
N SER A 98 50.64 6.39 -80.44
CA SER A 98 52.00 5.86 -80.44
C SER A 98 52.28 5.07 -79.16
N SER A 99 53.10 4.03 -79.31
CA SER A 99 54.20 3.61 -78.41
C SER A 99 53.98 3.19 -76.94
N THR A 100 54.50 1.98 -76.72
CA THR A 100 55.43 1.55 -75.64
C THR A 100 54.89 1.12 -74.27
N LYS A 101 54.83 -0.21 -74.16
CA LYS A 101 55.07 -1.07 -73.00
C LYS A 101 55.87 -0.44 -71.84
N SER A 102 55.32 -0.54 -70.63
CA SER A 102 56.08 -0.91 -69.43
C SER A 102 55.23 -1.80 -68.53
N LYS A 103 55.85 -2.87 -68.02
CA LYS A 103 55.25 -3.95 -67.22
C LYS A 103 55.10 -3.51 -65.76
N SER A 104 53.96 -3.81 -65.14
CA SER A 104 53.95 -4.22 -63.73
C SER A 104 52.79 -5.18 -63.45
N ARG A 105 53.10 -6.21 -62.65
CA ARG A 105 52.33 -7.45 -62.42
C ARG A 105 50.94 -7.18 -61.83
N ARG A 106 49.91 -7.76 -62.46
CA ARG A 106 48.56 -7.95 -61.87
C ARG A 106 48.59 -9.07 -60.82
N LYS A 107 48.05 -8.80 -59.62
CA LYS A 107 47.41 -9.82 -58.77
C LYS A 107 45.89 -9.71 -58.98
N PRO A 108 45.12 -10.82 -58.91
CA PRO A 108 43.68 -10.80 -59.13
C PRO A 108 42.96 -10.28 -57.88
N SER A 109 42.05 -9.32 -58.05
CA SER A 109 41.15 -8.82 -57.00
C SER A 109 39.97 -9.78 -56.85
N THR A 110 39.88 -10.42 -55.69
CA THR A 110 38.72 -11.17 -55.20
C THR A 110 37.62 -10.20 -54.77
N SER A 111 36.40 -10.38 -55.29
CA SER A 111 35.22 -9.57 -55.01
C SER A 111 34.60 -9.93 -53.65
N ILE A 112 34.44 -8.94 -52.76
CA ILE A 112 33.66 -9.03 -51.51
C ILE A 112 32.17 -8.85 -51.86
N LYS A 113 31.30 -9.73 -51.34
CA LYS A 113 29.83 -9.62 -51.46
C LYS A 113 29.29 -8.75 -50.32
N SER A 114 28.50 -7.72 -50.62
CA SER A 114 27.79 -6.91 -49.62
C SER A 114 26.38 -7.48 -49.34
N GLU A 115 26.03 -7.64 -48.06
CA GLU A 115 24.67 -7.99 -47.58
C GLU A 115 23.69 -6.83 -47.85
N GLY A 116 22.48 -7.11 -48.34
CA GLY A 116 21.41 -6.11 -48.50
C GLY A 116 20.64 -5.88 -47.20
N GLY A 117 20.21 -4.64 -46.92
CA GLY A 117 19.51 -4.31 -45.65
C GLY A 117 19.06 -2.86 -45.53
N LEU A 118 18.42 -2.54 -44.39
CA LEU A 118 17.96 -1.19 -44.02
C LEU A 118 19.17 -0.28 -43.73
N ILE A 119 19.23 0.87 -44.41
CA ILE A 119 20.35 1.82 -44.32
C ILE A 119 20.10 2.87 -43.22
N PHE A 120 21.04 3.01 -42.29
CA PHE A 120 21.04 4.03 -41.22
C PHE A 120 22.00 5.20 -41.54
N GLU A 121 21.94 6.32 -40.80
CA GLU A 121 22.70 7.55 -41.11
C GLU A 121 24.23 7.37 -41.19
N ASP A 122 24.80 6.37 -40.50
CA ASP A 122 26.25 6.19 -40.35
C ASP A 122 26.91 5.33 -41.44
N GLU A 123 26.21 4.99 -42.53
CA GLU A 123 26.80 4.22 -43.65
C GLU A 123 27.66 5.11 -44.56
N VAL A 124 28.94 5.26 -44.21
CA VAL A 124 29.99 5.66 -45.16
C VAL A 124 30.64 4.38 -45.71
N PHE A 125 30.55 4.16 -47.02
CA PHE A 125 31.34 3.12 -47.70
C PHE A 125 32.83 3.45 -47.51
N VAL A 126 33.49 2.76 -46.58
CA VAL A 126 34.95 2.75 -46.45
C VAL A 126 35.44 1.43 -47.04
N GLU A 127 36.33 1.49 -48.04
CA GLU A 127 37.01 0.29 -48.55
C GLU A 127 37.81 -0.35 -47.40
N PRO A 128 37.70 -1.68 -47.16
CA PRO A 128 38.26 -2.29 -45.96
C PRO A 128 39.79 -2.36 -46.02
N GLU A 129 40.49 -1.82 -45.01
CA GLU A 129 41.95 -1.94 -44.83
C GLU A 129 42.36 -3.23 -44.06
N SER A 130 41.45 -4.16 -43.75
CA SER A 130 41.78 -5.40 -43.00
C SER A 130 40.84 -6.58 -43.33
N GLU A 131 41.34 -7.82 -43.17
CA GLU A 131 40.64 -9.10 -43.43
C GLU A 131 39.58 -9.50 -42.38
N GLU A 132 39.17 -8.60 -41.47
CA GLU A 132 38.04 -8.83 -40.55
C GLU A 132 36.74 -8.28 -41.17
N GLU A 133 35.67 -9.10 -41.17
CA GLU A 133 34.35 -8.68 -41.68
C GLU A 133 33.84 -7.45 -40.91
N PRO A 134 33.51 -6.32 -41.57
CA PRO A 134 33.03 -5.14 -40.88
C PRO A 134 31.68 -5.44 -40.21
N GLU A 135 31.58 -5.23 -38.89
CA GLU A 135 30.31 -5.29 -38.16
C GLU A 135 29.32 -4.28 -38.75
N THR A 136 28.30 -4.78 -39.45
CA THR A 136 27.24 -3.94 -39.98
C THR A 136 26.45 -3.27 -38.83
N ASN A 137 25.89 -2.08 -39.07
CA ASN A 137 25.06 -1.39 -38.06
C ASN A 137 23.83 -2.23 -37.64
N ILE A 138 23.42 -3.20 -38.45
CA ILE A 138 22.39 -4.20 -38.14
C ILE A 138 22.84 -5.15 -37.02
N THR A 139 24.09 -5.62 -37.03
CA THR A 139 24.67 -6.40 -35.92
C THR A 139 24.69 -5.60 -34.62
N LYS A 140 24.95 -4.29 -34.71
CA LYS A 140 24.86 -3.37 -33.55
C LYS A 140 23.43 -3.21 -33.05
N ILE A 141 22.43 -3.17 -33.93
CA ILE A 141 21.01 -3.12 -33.55
C ILE A 141 20.57 -4.43 -32.89
N VAL A 142 20.97 -5.59 -33.42
CA VAL A 142 20.70 -6.90 -32.80
C VAL A 142 21.28 -6.97 -31.39
N HIS A 143 22.54 -6.57 -31.21
CA HIS A 143 23.21 -6.51 -29.91
C HIS A 143 22.56 -5.53 -28.91
N ARG A 144 21.83 -4.52 -29.40
CA ARG A 144 21.17 -3.48 -28.58
C ARG A 144 19.71 -3.80 -28.28
N LEU A 145 19.01 -4.48 -29.20
CA LEU A 145 17.65 -4.98 -29.00
C LEU A 145 17.59 -6.01 -27.86
N VAL A 146 18.64 -6.82 -27.76
CA VAL A 146 18.84 -7.79 -26.68
C VAL A 146 20.34 -7.82 -26.33
N PRO A 147 20.74 -7.26 -25.19
CA PRO A 147 22.14 -7.34 -24.76
C PRO A 147 22.55 -8.83 -24.63
N PRO A 148 23.75 -9.22 -25.12
CA PRO A 148 24.22 -10.59 -24.99
C PRO A 148 24.30 -10.96 -23.50
N ALA A 149 23.66 -12.07 -23.13
CA ALA A 149 23.63 -12.62 -21.78
C ALA A 149 25.01 -13.16 -21.33
N LYS A 150 26.02 -12.29 -21.24
CA LYS A 150 27.38 -12.64 -20.80
C LYS A 150 27.79 -12.02 -19.46
N SER A 151 26.83 -11.52 -18.67
CA SER A 151 27.06 -11.30 -17.25
C SER A 151 25.87 -11.82 -16.46
N GLU A 152 26.12 -12.67 -15.46
CA GLU A 152 25.14 -13.16 -14.47
C GLU A 152 24.35 -12.03 -13.78
N VAL A 153 24.79 -10.78 -13.93
CA VAL A 153 24.20 -9.57 -13.35
C VAL A 153 23.13 -8.90 -14.25
N LEU A 154 23.00 -9.29 -15.52
CA LEU A 154 22.11 -8.63 -16.50
C LEU A 154 20.87 -9.44 -16.91
N GLN A 155 20.48 -10.45 -16.12
CA GLN A 155 19.21 -11.18 -16.33
C GLN A 155 17.96 -10.31 -16.16
N ASP A 156 18.08 -9.10 -15.59
CA ASP A 156 16.97 -8.18 -15.34
C ASP A 156 16.78 -7.08 -16.40
N LEU A 157 17.54 -7.10 -17.50
CA LEU A 157 17.18 -6.30 -18.68
C LEU A 157 16.05 -7.01 -19.43
N ASP A 158 14.85 -6.95 -18.86
CA ASP A 158 13.59 -7.25 -19.53
C ASP A 158 13.46 -6.30 -20.73
N SER A 159 14.02 -6.69 -21.88
CA SER A 159 13.73 -6.00 -23.14
C SER A 159 12.25 -6.25 -23.45
N PRO A 160 11.39 -5.21 -23.42
CA PRO A 160 9.95 -5.37 -23.58
C PRO A 160 9.53 -5.72 -25.01
N VAL A 161 10.48 -5.76 -25.95
CA VAL A 161 10.25 -5.94 -27.38
C VAL A 161 9.85 -7.39 -27.66
N GLU A 162 8.55 -7.60 -27.86
CA GLU A 162 8.00 -8.90 -28.23
C GLU A 162 8.02 -9.11 -29.76
N CYS A 163 7.94 -8.01 -30.53
CA CYS A 163 7.90 -8.08 -31.99
C CYS A 163 8.69 -6.96 -32.67
N VAL A 164 9.44 -7.32 -33.72
CA VAL A 164 10.08 -6.38 -34.65
C VAL A 164 9.45 -6.50 -36.03
N VAL A 165 9.10 -5.37 -36.64
CA VAL A 165 8.58 -5.27 -38.01
C VAL A 165 9.63 -4.59 -38.87
N LEU A 166 10.18 -5.30 -39.86
CA LEU A 166 11.10 -4.78 -40.87
C LEU A 166 10.34 -4.60 -42.18
N ASN A 167 9.68 -3.45 -42.34
CA ASN A 167 8.91 -3.14 -43.53
C ASN A 167 9.79 -2.49 -44.60
N GLY A 168 10.67 -3.29 -45.19
CA GLY A 168 11.58 -2.87 -46.25
C GLY A 168 12.09 -4.04 -47.09
N CYS A 169 12.53 -3.75 -48.32
CA CYS A 169 12.97 -4.76 -49.28
C CYS A 169 14.15 -5.60 -48.76
N HIS A 170 14.16 -6.90 -49.07
CA HIS A 170 15.26 -7.82 -48.78
C HIS A 170 15.67 -7.92 -47.29
N THR A 171 14.71 -7.87 -46.36
CA THR A 171 15.00 -7.85 -44.92
C THR A 171 15.03 -9.23 -44.26
N GLU A 172 14.78 -10.32 -44.99
CA GLU A 172 14.68 -11.69 -44.42
C GLU A 172 15.98 -12.17 -43.73
N GLU A 173 17.16 -11.91 -44.30
CA GLU A 173 18.43 -12.34 -43.71
C GLU A 173 18.71 -11.63 -42.38
N THR A 174 18.44 -10.31 -42.34
CA THR A 174 18.49 -9.51 -41.11
C THR A 174 17.50 -10.02 -40.07
N ALA A 175 16.28 -10.37 -40.51
CA ALA A 175 15.23 -10.87 -39.64
C ALA A 175 15.62 -12.17 -38.93
N ARG A 176 16.34 -13.06 -39.62
CA ARG A 176 16.84 -14.31 -39.01
C ARG A 176 17.86 -14.06 -37.89
N LYS A 177 18.73 -13.05 -38.03
CA LYS A 177 19.68 -12.63 -36.98
C LYS A 177 18.93 -12.05 -35.76
N ILE A 178 17.89 -11.23 -35.98
CA ILE A 178 17.07 -10.66 -34.89
C ILE A 178 16.22 -11.72 -34.19
N ASN A 179 15.63 -12.67 -34.92
CA ASN A 179 14.73 -13.70 -34.37
C ASN A 179 15.43 -14.62 -33.37
N GLN A 180 16.76 -14.69 -33.35
CA GLN A 180 17.52 -15.39 -32.31
C GLN A 180 17.29 -14.80 -30.91
N HIS A 181 16.91 -13.52 -30.84
CA HIS A 181 16.81 -12.75 -29.61
C HIS A 181 15.43 -12.13 -29.37
N VAL A 182 14.62 -11.95 -30.43
CA VAL A 182 13.25 -11.45 -30.33
C VAL A 182 12.27 -12.55 -30.72
N ARG A 183 11.15 -12.65 -30.01
CA ARG A 183 10.17 -13.72 -30.20
C ARG A 183 9.50 -13.72 -31.57
N PHE A 184 9.10 -12.55 -32.07
CA PHE A 184 8.45 -12.42 -33.36
C PHE A 184 9.17 -11.41 -34.25
N VAL A 185 9.49 -11.80 -35.48
CA VAL A 185 10.03 -10.87 -36.49
C VAL A 185 9.21 -10.98 -37.77
N ILE A 186 8.71 -9.83 -38.22
CA ILE A 186 8.03 -9.67 -39.51
C ILE A 186 9.01 -9.01 -40.47
N SER A 187 9.21 -9.57 -41.66
CA SER A 187 10.16 -9.05 -42.66
C SER A 187 9.64 -9.24 -44.07
N MET A 188 10.34 -8.71 -45.07
CA MET A 188 10.01 -8.90 -46.49
C MET A 188 11.10 -9.70 -47.18
N ARG A 189 10.70 -10.75 -47.91
CA ARG A 189 11.62 -11.62 -48.66
C ARG A 189 12.27 -10.91 -49.85
N ASP A 190 11.51 -10.05 -50.53
CA ASP A 190 11.91 -9.39 -51.78
C ASP A 190 11.43 -7.92 -51.79
N GLU A 191 11.53 -7.25 -52.94
CA GLU A 191 11.00 -5.92 -53.16
C GLU A 191 9.48 -5.87 -52.94
N ILE A 192 9.04 -5.00 -52.02
CA ILE A 192 7.63 -4.73 -51.77
C ILE A 192 7.23 -3.38 -52.38
N PRO A 193 6.17 -3.32 -53.22
CA PRO A 193 5.64 -2.07 -53.73
C PRO A 193 5.24 -1.11 -52.61
N ASP A 194 5.45 0.19 -52.82
CA ASP A 194 5.14 1.23 -51.83
C ASP A 194 3.71 1.16 -51.30
N GLU A 195 2.73 0.91 -52.19
CA GLU A 195 1.31 0.83 -51.82
C GLU A 195 1.04 -0.42 -50.97
N ASP A 196 1.62 -1.57 -51.32
CA ASP A 196 1.47 -2.82 -50.58
C ASP A 196 2.10 -2.71 -49.18
N ALA A 197 3.22 -2.03 -49.03
CA ALA A 197 3.85 -1.79 -47.72
C ALA A 197 2.97 -0.92 -46.80
N VAL A 198 2.33 0.12 -47.34
CA VAL A 198 1.37 0.95 -46.60
C VAL A 198 0.13 0.15 -46.23
N ILE A 199 -0.40 -0.65 -47.16
CA ILE A 199 -1.56 -1.53 -46.94
C ILE A 199 -1.25 -2.53 -45.84
N PHE A 200 -0.11 -3.20 -45.89
CA PHE A 200 0.31 -4.17 -44.89
C PHE A 200 0.29 -3.56 -43.48
N SER A 201 1.00 -2.45 -43.27
CA SER A 201 1.07 -1.78 -41.97
C SER A 201 -0.30 -1.31 -41.49
N LYS A 202 -1.11 -0.73 -42.38
CA LYS A 202 -2.47 -0.29 -42.06
C LYS A 202 -3.31 -1.43 -41.48
N TYR A 203 -3.40 -2.56 -42.18
CA TYR A 203 -4.24 -3.68 -41.74
C TYR A 203 -3.65 -4.45 -40.56
N PHE A 204 -2.32 -4.48 -40.44
CA PHE A 204 -1.64 -5.05 -39.28
C PHE A 204 -2.02 -4.30 -38.00
N TYR A 205 -1.83 -2.97 -37.97
CA TYR A 205 -2.20 -2.16 -36.82
C TYR A 205 -3.71 -2.06 -36.60
N GLN A 206 -4.52 -2.16 -37.67
CA GLN A 206 -5.98 -2.28 -37.53
C GLN A 206 -6.37 -3.52 -36.72
N ALA A 207 -5.81 -4.68 -37.08
CA ALA A 207 -6.12 -5.94 -36.42
C ALA A 207 -5.60 -5.98 -34.97
N LEU A 208 -4.41 -5.44 -34.73
CA LEU A 208 -3.87 -5.26 -33.37
C LEU A 208 -4.76 -4.34 -32.52
N GLY A 209 -5.09 -3.15 -33.04
CA GLY A 209 -5.93 -2.17 -32.34
C GLY A 209 -7.34 -2.70 -32.05
N ALA A 210 -7.83 -3.63 -32.85
CA ALA A 210 -9.16 -4.23 -32.67
C ALA A 210 -9.24 -5.27 -31.55
N GLY A 211 -8.15 -5.86 -31.08
CA GLY A 211 -8.29 -7.09 -30.31
C GLY A 211 -7.11 -8.02 -30.33
N ASN A 212 -6.54 -8.20 -31.51
CA ASN A 212 -6.04 -9.51 -31.92
C ASN A 212 -4.58 -9.73 -31.57
N SER A 213 -4.13 -10.99 -31.66
CA SER A 213 -2.72 -11.35 -31.49
C SER A 213 -1.87 -10.85 -32.66
N ILE A 214 -0.56 -10.74 -32.45
CA ILE A 214 0.41 -10.32 -33.47
C ILE A 214 0.36 -11.25 -34.70
N LYS A 215 0.27 -12.57 -34.47
CA LYS A 215 0.13 -13.55 -35.56
C LYS A 215 -1.16 -13.34 -36.37
N PHE A 216 -2.29 -13.13 -35.71
CA PHE A 216 -3.54 -12.86 -36.41
C PHE A 216 -3.47 -11.56 -37.21
N ALA A 217 -2.85 -10.52 -36.63
CA ALA A 217 -2.66 -9.26 -37.31
C ALA A 217 -1.78 -9.39 -38.56
N PHE A 218 -0.71 -10.19 -38.49
CA PHE A 218 0.12 -10.54 -39.63
C PHE A 218 -0.70 -11.26 -40.72
N ASP A 219 -1.45 -12.30 -40.36
CA ASP A 219 -2.27 -13.07 -41.30
C ASP A 219 -3.37 -12.24 -41.96
N ALA A 220 -3.93 -11.28 -41.21
CA ALA A 220 -4.93 -10.35 -41.73
C ALA A 220 -4.31 -9.38 -42.73
N ALA A 221 -3.14 -8.83 -42.42
CA ALA A 221 -2.43 -7.89 -43.29
C ALA A 221 -1.89 -8.54 -44.57
N GLN A 222 -1.33 -9.74 -44.46
CA GLN A 222 -0.78 -10.50 -45.59
C GLN A 222 -1.82 -10.79 -46.68
N LYS A 223 -3.10 -10.90 -46.32
CA LYS A 223 -4.20 -11.13 -47.27
C LYS A 223 -4.64 -9.90 -48.05
N GLN A 224 -4.18 -8.70 -47.67
CA GLN A 224 -4.64 -7.43 -48.23
C GLN A 224 -3.70 -6.87 -49.30
N ILE A 225 -2.45 -7.37 -49.35
CA ILE A 225 -1.45 -6.95 -50.33
C ILE A 225 -1.55 -7.78 -51.61
N SER A 226 -1.00 -7.24 -52.70
CA SER A 226 -1.08 -7.85 -54.03
C SER A 226 -0.32 -9.18 -54.12
N ASP A 227 0.84 -9.28 -53.46
CA ASP A 227 1.61 -10.53 -53.34
C ASP A 227 1.76 -10.96 -51.86
N PRO A 228 0.88 -11.87 -51.38
CA PRO A 228 0.93 -12.42 -50.03
C PRO A 228 2.22 -13.19 -49.69
N SER A 229 3.05 -13.54 -50.67
CA SER A 229 4.27 -14.33 -50.44
C SER A 229 5.47 -13.49 -49.96
N LEU A 230 5.37 -12.16 -50.05
CA LEU A 230 6.45 -11.23 -49.67
C LEU A 230 6.67 -11.15 -48.16
N PRO A 231 5.64 -10.94 -47.31
CA PRO A 231 5.84 -10.86 -45.86
C PRO A 231 6.16 -12.23 -45.28
N VAL A 232 7.24 -12.28 -44.49
CA VAL A 232 7.74 -13.48 -43.81
C VAL A 232 7.53 -13.31 -42.31
N TRP A 233 6.90 -14.33 -41.72
CA TRP A 233 6.75 -14.49 -40.28
C TRP A 233 7.86 -15.39 -39.74
N LEU A 234 8.67 -14.87 -38.82
CA LEU A 234 9.62 -15.64 -38.04
C LEU A 234 9.17 -15.65 -36.58
N GLU A 235 9.09 -16.85 -35.99
CA GLU A 235 8.80 -17.06 -34.58
C GLU A 235 9.91 -17.87 -33.95
N ASN A 236 10.38 -17.42 -32.79
CA ASN A 236 11.32 -18.15 -31.97
C ASN A 236 10.58 -18.79 -30.77
N PRO A 237 10.43 -20.13 -30.74
CA PRO A 237 9.71 -20.83 -29.68
C PRO A 237 10.46 -20.85 -28.35
N ASP A 238 11.77 -20.60 -28.36
CA ASP A 238 12.61 -20.66 -27.16
C ASP A 238 12.43 -19.41 -26.26
N ILE A 239 11.90 -18.31 -26.81
CA ILE A 239 11.65 -17.07 -26.09
C ILE A 239 10.21 -17.07 -25.56
N ARG A 240 10.07 -17.12 -24.23
CA ARG A 240 8.75 -17.14 -23.55
C ARG A 240 8.07 -15.77 -23.62
N PRO A 241 6.72 -15.72 -23.69
CA PRO A 241 5.99 -14.46 -23.51
C PRO A 241 6.31 -13.85 -22.14
N LEU A 242 6.39 -12.52 -22.09
CA LEU A 242 6.40 -11.78 -20.82
C LEU A 242 5.19 -12.23 -19.97
N PRO A 243 5.37 -12.49 -18.66
CA PRO A 243 4.30 -13.00 -17.82
C PRO A 243 3.17 -11.96 -17.70
N TYR A 244 2.06 -12.20 -18.39
CA TYR A 244 0.84 -11.42 -18.24
C TYR A 244 0.14 -11.83 -16.93
N TYR A 245 0.33 -11.04 -15.87
CA TYR A 245 -0.36 -11.28 -14.60
C TYR A 245 -1.82 -10.86 -14.73
N GLU A 246 -2.74 -11.82 -14.76
CA GLU A 246 -4.15 -11.52 -14.82
C GLU A 246 -4.62 -10.87 -13.49
N PRO A 247 -5.20 -9.65 -13.53
CA PRO A 247 -5.50 -8.88 -12.32
C PRO A 247 -6.49 -9.57 -11.37
N ARG A 248 -7.24 -10.58 -11.84
CA ARG A 248 -8.15 -11.39 -11.02
C ARG A 248 -7.45 -12.08 -9.85
N TRP A 249 -6.20 -12.51 -9.97
CA TRP A 249 -5.49 -13.20 -8.89
C TRP A 249 -5.00 -12.25 -7.80
N ILE A 250 -4.60 -11.02 -8.16
CA ILE A 250 -4.28 -9.96 -7.18
C ILE A 250 -5.54 -9.59 -6.38
N ILE A 251 -6.66 -9.41 -7.09
CA ILE A 251 -7.93 -9.08 -6.44
C ILE A 251 -8.37 -10.23 -5.53
N ALA A 252 -8.36 -11.47 -6.01
CA ALA A 252 -8.76 -12.63 -5.22
C ALA A 252 -7.89 -12.82 -3.97
N SER A 253 -6.56 -12.72 -4.10
CA SER A 253 -5.66 -12.84 -2.95
C SER A 253 -5.89 -11.75 -1.91
N SER A 254 -6.10 -10.50 -2.35
CA SER A 254 -6.42 -9.37 -1.46
C SER A 254 -7.72 -9.59 -0.69
N PHE A 255 -8.77 -10.07 -1.38
CA PHE A 255 -10.06 -10.42 -0.74
C PHE A 255 -9.92 -11.55 0.27
N ILE A 256 -9.17 -12.60 -0.07
CA ILE A 256 -8.92 -13.74 0.83
C ILE A 256 -8.17 -13.27 2.08
N SER A 257 -7.11 -12.46 1.93
CA SER A 257 -6.38 -11.93 3.07
C SER A 257 -7.25 -11.03 3.96
N ALA A 258 -8.08 -10.18 3.36
CA ALA A 258 -8.98 -9.31 4.12
C ALA A 258 -10.02 -10.12 4.90
N LEU A 259 -10.64 -11.12 4.26
CA LEU A 259 -11.60 -12.01 4.91
C LEU A 259 -10.95 -12.80 6.06
N ALA A 260 -9.74 -13.31 5.86
CA ALA A 260 -8.99 -14.01 6.90
C ALA A 260 -8.75 -13.12 8.12
N ILE A 261 -8.29 -11.88 7.92
CA ILE A 261 -8.06 -10.92 9.02
C ILE A 261 -9.38 -10.61 9.76
N ILE A 262 -10.47 -10.38 9.03
CA ILE A 262 -11.79 -10.12 9.63
C ILE A 262 -12.22 -11.31 10.49
N LEU A 263 -12.08 -12.54 10.01
CA LEU A 263 -12.44 -13.74 10.76
C LEU A 263 -11.58 -13.88 12.02
N VAL A 264 -10.25 -13.77 11.91
CA VAL A 264 -9.36 -13.85 13.08
C VAL A 264 -9.74 -12.79 14.13
N ARG A 265 -10.09 -11.58 13.69
CA ARG A 265 -10.53 -10.50 14.59
C ARG A 265 -11.88 -10.80 15.26
N LEU A 266 -12.86 -11.31 14.53
CA LEU A 266 -14.19 -11.66 15.07
C LEU A 266 -14.13 -12.77 16.14
N PHE A 267 -13.16 -13.69 16.02
CA PHE A 267 -12.93 -14.76 16.99
C PHE A 267 -11.94 -14.37 18.11
N GLY A 268 -11.47 -13.12 18.16
CA GLY A 268 -10.53 -12.67 19.19
C GLY A 268 -9.12 -13.22 19.08
N GLY A 269 -8.73 -13.77 17.92
CA GLY A 269 -7.37 -14.29 17.71
C GLY A 269 -6.26 -13.23 17.81
N LEU A 270 -6.61 -11.94 17.63
CA LEU A 270 -5.69 -10.81 17.79
C LEU A 270 -5.81 -10.10 19.15
N GLN A 271 -6.79 -10.46 19.99
CA GLN A 271 -7.10 -9.72 21.22
C GLN A 271 -5.89 -9.61 22.16
N GLY A 272 -5.16 -10.70 22.38
CA GLY A 272 -3.98 -10.69 23.26
C GLY A 272 -2.91 -9.72 22.76
N LEU A 273 -2.56 -9.78 21.47
CA LEU A 273 -1.56 -8.89 20.87
C LEU A 273 -1.99 -7.41 20.94
N GLU A 274 -3.28 -7.13 20.73
CA GLU A 274 -3.81 -5.76 20.79
C GLU A 274 -3.80 -5.20 22.22
N ILE A 275 -4.12 -6.02 23.23
CA ILE A 275 -4.07 -5.63 24.64
C ILE A 275 -2.63 -5.46 25.12
N ASP A 276 -1.73 -6.38 24.77
CA ASP A 276 -0.30 -6.27 25.12
C ASP A 276 0.32 -4.99 24.54
N PHE A 277 -0.05 -4.66 23.29
CA PHE A 277 0.39 -3.42 22.66
C PHE A 277 -0.18 -2.19 23.36
N LEU A 278 -1.43 -2.23 23.82
CA LEU A 278 -2.03 -1.15 24.61
C LEU A 278 -1.26 -0.95 25.93
N ASP A 279 -0.94 -2.02 26.65
CA ASP A 279 -0.19 -1.95 27.91
C ASP A 279 1.22 -1.36 27.70
N TYR A 280 1.89 -1.76 26.61
CA TYR A 280 3.16 -1.16 26.21
C TYR A 280 3.03 0.35 25.93
N LEU A 281 1.96 0.77 25.25
CA LEU A 281 1.71 2.20 25.01
C LEU A 281 1.43 2.96 26.30
N GLN A 282 0.59 2.41 27.19
CA GLN A 282 0.27 3.06 28.47
C GLN A 282 1.51 3.21 29.37
N THR A 283 2.39 2.22 29.39
CA THR A 283 3.63 2.24 30.20
C THR A 283 4.73 3.10 29.59
N SER A 284 4.81 3.19 28.26
CA SER A 284 5.80 4.04 27.57
C SER A 284 5.47 5.54 27.63
N TRP A 285 4.22 5.90 27.90
CA TRP A 285 3.80 7.28 28.10
C TRP A 285 4.12 7.74 29.52
N SER A 286 5.27 8.39 29.71
CA SER A 286 5.59 9.04 30.98
C SER A 286 4.63 10.22 31.21
N ARG A 287 3.67 10.07 32.13
CA ARG A 287 2.90 11.22 32.64
C ARG A 287 3.73 11.89 33.73
N GLU A 288 4.00 13.19 33.58
CA GLU A 288 4.51 13.98 34.70
C GLU A 288 3.53 13.87 35.88
N ARG A 289 4.08 13.73 37.08
CA ARG A 289 3.26 13.61 38.31
C ARG A 289 2.50 14.92 38.50
N ASP A 290 1.17 14.85 38.55
CA ASP A 290 0.35 16.04 38.79
C ASP A 290 0.56 16.55 40.22
N GLY A 291 1.14 17.74 40.36
CA GLY A 291 1.42 18.36 41.67
C GLY A 291 0.18 18.71 42.49
N ARG A 292 -1.03 18.60 41.93
CA ARG A 292 -2.30 18.88 42.60
C ARG A 292 -2.88 17.68 43.35
N ILE A 293 -2.35 16.47 43.10
CA ILE A 293 -2.89 15.23 43.66
C ILE A 293 -1.85 14.62 44.61
N VAL A 294 -2.26 14.38 45.85
CA VAL A 294 -1.46 13.68 46.85
C VAL A 294 -2.17 12.38 47.20
N VAL A 295 -1.47 11.26 47.10
CA VAL A 295 -1.96 9.94 47.50
C VAL A 295 -1.23 9.56 48.78
N ILE A 296 -2.00 9.33 49.85
CA ILE A 296 -1.50 8.90 51.15
C ILE A 296 -1.83 7.42 51.30
N GLN A 297 -0.80 6.58 51.35
CA GLN A 297 -0.95 5.13 51.47
C GLN A 297 -0.70 4.70 52.91
N ALA A 298 -1.58 3.85 53.44
CA ALA A 298 -1.32 3.14 54.69
C ALA A 298 -0.39 1.95 54.43
N THR A 299 0.74 1.88 55.13
CA THR A 299 1.67 0.75 55.04
C THR A 299 1.49 -0.21 56.21
N ASN A 300 2.08 -1.41 56.08
CA ASN A 300 2.11 -2.38 57.19
C ASN A 300 2.89 -1.86 58.41
N GLU A 301 3.86 -0.96 58.20
CA GLU A 301 4.63 -0.33 59.29
C GLU A 301 3.76 0.65 60.07
N ASP A 302 2.93 1.43 59.37
CA ASP A 302 1.98 2.36 59.99
C ASP A 302 0.96 1.63 60.86
N VAL A 303 0.41 0.52 60.37
CA VAL A 303 -0.55 -0.32 61.11
C VAL A 303 0.09 -0.88 62.39
N ARG A 304 1.32 -1.40 62.30
CA ARG A 304 2.05 -1.92 63.47
C ARG A 304 2.34 -0.82 64.50
N SER A 305 2.75 0.37 64.04
CA SER A 305 3.05 1.50 64.94
C SER A 305 1.84 1.95 65.76
N GLN A 306 0.63 1.88 65.20
CA GLN A 306 -0.62 2.20 65.90
C GLN A 306 -0.95 1.15 66.97
N GLN A 307 -0.76 -0.13 66.65
CA GLN A 307 -0.97 -1.24 67.59
C GLN A 307 0.01 -1.17 68.77
N GLU A 308 1.28 -0.83 68.52
CA GLU A 308 2.30 -0.62 69.57
C GLU A 308 1.95 0.55 70.50
N LYS A 309 1.29 1.59 69.97
CA LYS A 309 0.75 2.71 70.75
C LYS A 309 -0.52 2.35 71.55
N GLY A 310 -1.02 1.12 71.41
CA GLY A 310 -2.23 0.64 72.08
C GLY A 310 -3.53 1.14 71.45
N GLU A 311 -3.50 1.58 70.20
CA GLU A 311 -4.69 2.06 69.48
C GLU A 311 -5.51 0.89 68.91
N THR A 312 -6.84 1.02 68.98
CA THR A 312 -7.75 0.07 68.34
C THR A 312 -7.80 0.36 66.84
N VAL A 313 -7.06 -0.42 66.05
CA VAL A 313 -7.04 -0.29 64.58
C VAL A 313 -8.30 -0.93 63.99
N ILE A 314 -9.05 -0.15 63.21
CA ILE A 314 -10.22 -0.61 62.45
C ILE A 314 -9.89 -0.43 60.97
N GLY A 315 -9.57 -1.52 60.28
CA GLY A 315 -9.04 -1.48 58.91
C GLY A 315 -7.58 -1.01 58.89
N SER A 316 -7.27 0.04 58.13
CA SER A 316 -5.90 0.56 57.97
C SER A 316 -5.51 1.66 58.96
N PHE A 317 -6.47 2.39 59.53
CA PHE A 317 -6.24 3.44 60.52
C PHE A 317 -7.19 3.33 61.71
N SER A 318 -6.68 3.59 62.92
CA SER A 318 -7.51 3.82 64.11
C SER A 318 -8.33 5.11 63.96
N ASN A 319 -9.43 5.23 64.72
CA ASN A 319 -10.23 6.46 64.72
C ASN A 319 -9.40 7.69 65.11
N LYS A 320 -8.50 7.54 66.07
CA LYS A 320 -7.58 8.59 66.54
C LYS A 320 -6.58 9.04 65.48
N THR A 321 -5.88 8.07 64.88
CA THR A 321 -4.86 8.37 63.87
C THR A 321 -5.50 8.98 62.64
N LEU A 322 -6.69 8.51 62.24
CA LEU A 322 -7.43 9.09 61.13
C LEU A 322 -7.90 10.53 61.43
N ALA A 323 -8.39 10.81 62.63
CA ALA A 323 -8.78 12.17 63.03
C ALA A 323 -7.58 13.12 62.95
N ASN A 324 -6.46 12.78 63.57
CA ASN A 324 -5.23 13.60 63.54
C ASN A 324 -4.73 13.83 62.10
N LEU A 325 -4.73 12.77 61.27
CA LEU A 325 -4.31 12.85 59.88
C LEU A 325 -5.22 13.79 59.08
N LEU A 326 -6.53 13.68 59.25
CA LEU A 326 -7.50 14.54 58.57
C LEU A 326 -7.39 15.99 59.04
N GLU A 327 -7.09 16.26 60.31
CA GLU A 327 -6.82 17.62 60.78
C GLU A 327 -5.57 18.22 60.13
N GLU A 328 -4.48 17.46 60.07
CA GLU A 328 -3.25 17.89 59.41
C GLU A 328 -3.49 18.17 57.92
N ILE A 329 -4.19 17.27 57.23
CA ILE A 329 -4.57 17.46 55.82
C ILE A 329 -5.46 18.69 55.66
N ASN A 330 -6.46 18.87 56.53
CA ASN A 330 -7.40 20.00 56.43
C ASN A 330 -6.70 21.34 56.69
N SER A 331 -5.62 21.37 57.47
CA SER A 331 -4.78 22.56 57.66
C SER A 331 -4.14 23.06 56.36
N LEU A 332 -3.95 22.17 55.38
CA LEU A 332 -3.44 22.49 54.03
C LEU A 332 -4.54 23.00 53.09
N GLN A 333 -5.79 23.06 53.53
CA GLN A 333 -6.95 23.53 52.78
C GLN A 333 -7.15 22.83 51.40
N PRO A 334 -7.20 21.48 51.35
CA PRO A 334 -7.47 20.78 50.11
C PRO A 334 -8.89 21.06 49.63
N ALA A 335 -9.06 21.18 48.31
CA ALA A 335 -10.37 21.35 47.71
C ALA A 335 -11.28 20.12 47.95
N VAL A 336 -10.69 18.91 47.91
CA VAL A 336 -11.40 17.64 48.07
C VAL A 336 -10.47 16.64 48.78
N ILE A 337 -11.04 15.85 49.70
CA ILE A 337 -10.39 14.74 50.41
C ILE A 337 -11.19 13.47 50.12
N GLY A 338 -10.55 12.50 49.47
CA GLY A 338 -11.12 11.18 49.27
C GLY A 338 -10.60 10.18 50.30
N LEU A 339 -11.51 9.54 51.02
CA LEU A 339 -11.21 8.45 51.94
C LEU A 339 -11.59 7.09 51.33
N ASP A 340 -10.63 6.43 50.66
CA ASP A 340 -10.76 5.06 50.16
C ASP A 340 -10.46 4.03 51.26
N ILE A 341 -11.28 4.09 52.32
CA ILE A 341 -11.21 3.18 53.46
C ILE A 341 -12.62 2.78 53.85
N TYR A 342 -12.92 1.49 53.77
CA TYR A 342 -14.21 0.95 54.17
C TYR A 342 -14.44 1.10 55.67
N ARG A 343 -15.54 1.77 56.05
CA ARG A 343 -15.94 2.00 57.44
C ARG A 343 -17.44 1.85 57.60
N GLU A 344 -17.92 0.68 57.98
CA GLU A 344 -19.36 0.41 58.11
C GLU A 344 -19.93 0.83 59.49
N ASN A 345 -19.07 0.92 60.49
CA ASN A 345 -19.47 1.15 61.88
C ASN A 345 -19.75 2.63 62.14
N LYS A 346 -20.90 2.91 62.76
CA LYS A 346 -21.26 4.25 63.23
C LYS A 346 -20.37 4.68 64.39
N LEU A 347 -19.87 5.91 64.32
CA LEU A 347 -19.05 6.51 65.37
C LEU A 347 -19.88 6.78 66.64
N ASN A 348 -19.28 6.48 67.79
CA ASN A 348 -19.85 6.71 69.10
C ASN A 348 -19.40 8.07 69.67
N PRO A 349 -20.30 9.08 69.73
CA PRO A 349 -19.95 10.41 70.23
C PRO A 349 -19.58 10.45 71.72
N ALA A 350 -19.75 9.35 72.46
CA ALA A 350 -19.27 9.22 73.84
C ALA A 350 -17.74 9.07 73.93
N ILE A 351 -17.07 8.64 72.86
CA ILE A 351 -15.61 8.52 72.78
C ILE A 351 -15.05 9.82 72.20
N PRO A 352 -14.13 10.54 72.88
CA PRO A 352 -13.65 11.85 72.42
C PRO A 352 -13.07 11.84 71.00
N GLU A 353 -12.25 10.84 70.69
CA GLU A 353 -11.58 10.68 69.38
C GLU A 353 -12.60 10.40 68.26
N GLU A 354 -13.68 9.67 68.54
CA GLU A 354 -14.74 9.38 67.56
C GLU A 354 -15.67 10.58 67.35
N LYS A 355 -15.89 11.38 68.41
CA LYS A 355 -16.63 12.64 68.30
C LYS A 355 -15.91 13.65 67.42
N GLU A 356 -14.59 13.73 67.53
CA GLU A 356 -13.73 14.57 66.69
C GLU A 356 -13.80 14.13 65.23
N LEU A 357 -13.59 12.83 64.97
CA LEU A 357 -13.71 12.26 63.62
C LEU A 357 -15.10 12.48 63.00
N GLN A 358 -16.17 12.32 63.79
CA GLN A 358 -17.54 12.59 63.33
C GLN A 358 -17.74 14.07 62.96
N SER A 359 -17.05 15.00 63.63
CA SER A 359 -17.10 16.42 63.29
C SER A 359 -16.40 16.72 61.96
N LEU A 360 -15.28 16.02 61.68
CA LEU A 360 -14.55 16.11 60.42
C LEU A 360 -15.39 15.56 59.26
N PHE A 361 -16.04 14.41 59.43
CA PHE A 361 -16.90 13.80 58.39
C PHE A 361 -18.11 14.65 57.98
N LYS A 362 -18.52 15.60 58.83
CA LYS A 362 -19.57 16.57 58.49
C LYS A 362 -19.11 17.68 57.54
N GLN A 363 -17.81 17.87 57.35
CA GLN A 363 -17.28 18.85 56.39
C GLN A 363 -17.61 18.45 54.95
N ASP A 364 -17.85 19.42 54.08
CA ASP A 364 -18.33 19.19 52.71
C ASP A 364 -17.23 18.67 51.75
N ASN A 365 -15.96 18.75 52.14
CA ASN A 365 -14.83 18.34 51.32
C ASN A 365 -14.37 16.89 51.55
N ILE A 366 -14.99 16.12 52.46
CA ILE A 366 -14.63 14.72 52.72
C ILE A 366 -15.59 13.77 52.00
N PHE A 367 -15.05 12.82 51.27
CA PHE A 367 -15.82 11.82 50.51
C PHE A 367 -15.43 10.42 50.93
N GLY A 368 -16.39 9.51 50.97
CA GLY A 368 -16.20 8.12 51.38
C GLY A 368 -16.51 7.12 50.27
N VAL A 369 -16.21 5.85 50.55
CA VAL A 369 -16.43 4.74 49.61
C VAL A 369 -17.49 3.76 50.11
N CYS A 370 -18.16 3.11 49.15
CA CYS A 370 -18.84 1.84 49.34
C CYS A 370 -18.39 0.83 48.28
N LYS A 371 -18.76 -0.44 48.46
CA LYS A 371 -18.51 -1.51 47.48
C LYS A 371 -19.82 -2.14 47.07
N LEU A 372 -20.02 -2.33 45.77
CA LEU A 372 -21.19 -3.03 45.24
C LEU A 372 -21.05 -4.55 45.47
N PRO A 373 -22.17 -5.29 45.55
CA PRO A 373 -22.11 -6.74 45.66
C PRO A 373 -21.62 -7.34 44.34
N GLU A 374 -20.74 -8.33 44.42
CA GLU A 374 -20.29 -9.08 43.26
C GLU A 374 -21.28 -10.20 42.97
N VAL A 375 -21.71 -10.30 41.72
CA VAL A 375 -22.69 -11.29 41.25
C VAL A 375 -22.12 -12.12 40.11
N GLU A 376 -22.30 -13.44 40.20
CA GLU A 376 -21.94 -14.41 39.18
C GLU A 376 -23.21 -15.06 38.64
N GLY A 377 -23.35 -15.11 37.32
CA GLY A 377 -24.47 -15.78 36.64
C GLY A 377 -25.75 -14.92 36.58
N GLY A 378 -25.71 -13.87 35.76
CA GLY A 378 -26.85 -13.04 35.38
C GLY A 378 -27.14 -13.14 33.89
N GLY A 379 -28.06 -14.02 33.55
CA GLY A 379 -28.64 -14.12 32.21
C GLY A 379 -30.15 -14.03 32.30
N GLN A 380 -30.83 -13.80 31.17
CA GLN A 380 -32.30 -13.58 31.12
C GLN A 380 -33.17 -14.64 31.83
N ASN A 381 -32.62 -15.80 32.24
CA ASN A 381 -33.32 -16.89 32.92
C ASN A 381 -32.57 -17.51 34.13
N GLN A 382 -31.54 -16.87 34.68
CA GLN A 382 -30.87 -17.32 35.92
C GLN A 382 -30.80 -16.16 36.93
N PRO A 383 -31.21 -16.39 38.18
CA PRO A 383 -31.05 -15.39 39.23
C PRO A 383 -29.58 -15.20 39.56
N ASP A 384 -29.16 -13.95 39.64
CA ASP A 384 -27.80 -13.56 40.02
C ASP A 384 -27.37 -14.25 41.32
N HIS A 385 -26.24 -14.97 41.28
CA HIS A 385 -25.65 -15.55 42.47
C HIS A 385 -24.67 -14.55 43.09
N ILE A 386 -24.99 -14.01 44.27
CA ILE A 386 -24.09 -13.08 44.98
C ILE A 386 -22.88 -13.86 45.49
N ILE A 387 -21.71 -13.61 44.88
CA ILE A 387 -20.43 -14.23 45.25
C ILE A 387 -19.68 -13.40 46.30
N ALA A 388 -19.91 -12.08 46.35
CA ALA A 388 -19.41 -11.22 47.43
C ALA A 388 -20.46 -10.21 47.86
N GLN A 389 -20.60 -10.02 49.17
CA GLN A 389 -21.53 -9.04 49.73
C GLN A 389 -21.03 -7.60 49.49
N ALA A 390 -21.97 -6.67 49.41
CA ALA A 390 -21.69 -5.24 49.39
C ALA A 390 -21.01 -4.79 50.68
N VAL A 391 -20.21 -3.74 50.60
CA VAL A 391 -19.63 -3.06 51.76
C VAL A 391 -20.40 -1.76 51.99
N LEU A 392 -21.04 -1.65 53.15
CA LEU A 392 -21.92 -0.52 53.48
C LEU A 392 -21.14 0.80 53.58
N PRO A 393 -21.75 1.92 53.18
CA PRO A 393 -21.12 3.23 53.29
C PRO A 393 -20.95 3.68 54.74
N PRO A 394 -19.99 4.56 55.02
CA PRO A 394 -19.84 5.20 56.32
C PRO A 394 -21.10 5.97 56.74
N PRO A 395 -21.77 5.57 57.84
CA PRO A 395 -23.04 6.18 58.26
C PRO A 395 -22.93 7.67 58.65
N ASP A 396 -21.72 8.12 58.93
CA ASP A 396 -21.42 9.48 59.40
C ASP A 396 -21.09 10.46 58.25
N ILE A 397 -20.98 9.97 57.00
CA ILE A 397 -20.80 10.78 55.79
C ILE A 397 -22.13 10.83 55.02
N SER A 398 -22.47 11.99 54.45
CA SER A 398 -23.70 12.17 53.67
C SER A 398 -23.70 11.31 52.41
N ALA A 399 -24.84 10.71 52.05
CA ALA A 399 -24.98 9.80 50.92
C ALA A 399 -24.55 10.40 49.56
N ASN A 400 -24.71 11.71 49.37
CA ASN A 400 -24.25 12.41 48.17
C ASN A 400 -22.72 12.58 48.07
N ARG A 401 -21.97 12.20 49.11
CA ARG A 401 -20.50 12.23 49.17
C ARG A 401 -19.91 10.82 49.24
N ILE A 402 -20.67 9.82 48.77
CA ILE A 402 -20.29 8.42 48.74
C ILE A 402 -20.25 7.94 47.29
N GLY A 403 -19.10 7.44 46.86
CA GLY A 403 -18.93 6.80 45.55
C GLY A 403 -18.53 5.33 45.69
N PHE A 404 -18.85 4.51 44.69
CA PHE A 404 -18.44 3.11 44.69
C PHE A 404 -16.96 2.99 44.25
N SER A 405 -16.22 2.05 44.83
CA SER A 405 -14.77 1.85 44.59
C SER A 405 -14.46 0.57 43.78
N ASP A 406 -15.50 0.00 43.15
CA ASP A 406 -15.41 -1.22 42.36
C ASP A 406 -14.53 -1.07 41.10
N VAL A 407 -13.72 -2.10 40.85
CA VAL A 407 -12.84 -2.23 39.68
C VAL A 407 -13.23 -3.45 38.86
N SER A 408 -13.09 -3.36 37.53
CA SER A 408 -13.31 -4.50 36.64
C SER A 408 -11.95 -5.05 36.20
N MET A 409 -11.68 -6.30 36.55
CA MET A 409 -10.48 -7.02 36.12
C MET A 409 -10.72 -7.70 34.78
N ASP A 410 -9.72 -7.65 33.89
CA ASP A 410 -9.72 -8.44 32.66
C ASP A 410 -9.44 -9.92 32.97
N ARG A 411 -9.57 -10.80 31.97
CA ARG A 411 -9.37 -12.27 32.13
C ARG A 411 -7.98 -12.63 32.66
N ASP A 412 -6.99 -11.80 32.40
CA ASP A 412 -5.61 -11.94 32.86
C ASP A 412 -5.37 -11.28 34.23
N THR A 413 -6.43 -10.88 34.93
CA THR A 413 -6.43 -10.24 36.26
C THR A 413 -5.84 -8.83 36.32
N VAL A 414 -5.52 -8.25 35.16
CA VAL A 414 -5.03 -6.87 35.09
C VAL A 414 -6.20 -5.90 35.06
N VAL A 415 -6.11 -4.81 35.83
CA VAL A 415 -7.10 -3.74 35.85
C VAL A 415 -6.77 -2.74 34.74
N ARG A 416 -7.52 -2.81 33.63
CA ARG A 416 -7.43 -1.84 32.52
C ARG A 416 -8.67 -0.97 32.37
N ARG A 417 -9.80 -1.46 32.88
CA ARG A 417 -11.11 -0.83 32.69
C ARG A 417 -11.46 0.00 33.93
N GLN A 418 -11.66 1.30 33.72
CA GLN A 418 -12.19 2.18 34.74
C GLN A 418 -13.72 2.24 34.64
N LEU A 419 -14.38 1.86 35.73
CA LEU A 419 -15.82 2.02 35.89
C LEU A 419 -16.10 3.44 36.41
N LEU A 420 -16.93 4.19 35.70
CA LEU A 420 -17.26 5.59 36.04
C LEU A 420 -18.65 5.75 36.67
N GLY A 421 -19.60 4.88 36.34
CA GLY A 421 -20.95 4.98 36.85
C GLY A 421 -21.99 4.41 35.89
N GLY A 422 -23.23 4.91 35.96
CA GLY A 422 -24.23 4.67 34.93
C GLY A 422 -24.84 3.26 34.90
N PHE A 423 -24.95 2.63 36.05
CA PHE A 423 -25.73 1.40 36.16
C PHE A 423 -27.22 1.66 35.85
N THR A 424 -27.90 0.65 35.31
CA THR A 424 -29.36 0.64 35.12
C THR A 424 -30.07 0.73 36.48
N ASP A 425 -31.38 0.99 36.46
CA ASP A 425 -32.26 1.14 37.64
C ASP A 425 -32.25 -0.05 38.63
N GLU A 426 -31.55 -1.15 38.33
CA GLU A 426 -31.35 -2.31 39.22
C GLU A 426 -30.38 -2.05 40.37
N ILE A 427 -29.45 -1.08 40.24
CA ILE A 427 -28.51 -0.71 41.32
C ILE A 427 -28.99 0.52 42.09
N ARG A 428 -29.70 1.44 41.42
CA ARG A 428 -30.21 2.69 42.02
C ARG A 428 -31.30 2.37 43.06
N GLY A 429 -31.13 2.85 44.29
CA GLY A 429 -32.06 2.56 45.39
C GLY A 429 -31.76 1.29 46.20
N ARG A 430 -30.61 0.62 45.98
CA ARG A 430 -30.12 -0.38 46.93
C ARG A 430 -29.69 0.30 48.23
N LYS A 431 -30.19 -0.19 49.36
CA LYS A 431 -29.82 0.32 50.70
C LYS A 431 -28.33 0.18 51.01
N ASP A 432 -27.64 -0.72 50.31
CA ASP A 432 -26.27 -1.08 50.62
C ASP A 432 -25.24 -0.08 50.07
N CYS A 433 -25.51 0.59 48.94
CA CYS A 433 -24.62 1.58 48.31
C CYS A 433 -25.44 2.35 47.24
N ASP A 434 -26.11 3.43 47.65
CA ASP A 434 -27.03 4.20 46.79
C ASP A 434 -26.29 5.33 46.07
N THR A 435 -25.45 4.95 45.10
CA THR A 435 -24.69 5.90 44.28
C THR A 435 -24.56 5.38 42.84
N ASP A 436 -24.67 6.30 41.88
CA ASP A 436 -24.54 6.02 40.45
C ASP A 436 -23.18 6.43 39.88
N GLN A 437 -22.29 6.95 40.72
CA GLN A 437 -20.96 7.43 40.35
C GLN A 437 -19.86 6.66 41.07
N SER A 438 -18.77 6.39 40.35
CA SER A 438 -17.56 5.87 40.97
C SER A 438 -16.97 6.93 41.89
N PHE A 439 -16.28 6.47 42.91
CA PHE A 439 -15.57 7.32 43.84
C PHE A 439 -14.59 8.26 43.13
N SER A 440 -13.85 7.76 42.14
CA SER A 440 -12.92 8.57 41.35
C SER A 440 -13.61 9.67 40.54
N LEU A 441 -14.77 9.37 39.93
CA LEU A 441 -15.56 10.36 39.19
C LEU A 441 -16.14 11.42 40.13
N MET A 442 -16.66 11.00 41.28
CA MET A 442 -17.23 11.89 42.28
C MET A 442 -16.19 12.90 42.79
N LEU A 443 -14.99 12.44 43.16
CA LEU A 443 -13.90 13.32 43.59
C LEU A 443 -13.50 14.31 42.49
N ALA A 444 -13.39 13.83 41.25
CA ALA A 444 -13.03 14.66 40.11
C ALA A 444 -14.08 15.75 39.85
N ASN A 445 -15.37 15.41 39.87
CA ASN A 445 -16.46 16.36 39.69
C ASN A 445 -16.52 17.39 40.81
N SER A 446 -16.40 16.97 42.07
CA SER A 446 -16.33 17.89 43.21
C SER A 446 -15.16 18.87 43.11
N TYR A 447 -14.01 18.39 42.64
CA TYR A 447 -12.85 19.26 42.40
C TYR A 447 -13.11 20.26 41.25
N LEU A 448 -13.67 19.80 40.13
CA LEU A 448 -13.99 20.65 38.98
C LEU A 448 -15.01 21.73 39.36
N GLU A 449 -16.04 21.37 40.12
CA GLU A 449 -17.04 22.31 40.64
C GLU A 449 -16.42 23.36 41.56
N ALA A 450 -15.50 22.96 42.45
CA ALA A 450 -14.74 23.90 43.28
C ALA A 450 -13.87 24.87 42.45
N GLN A 451 -13.48 24.48 41.23
CA GLN A 451 -12.77 25.33 40.26
C GLN A 451 -13.72 26.09 39.30
N ASN A 452 -15.03 26.04 39.50
CA ASN A 452 -16.05 26.60 38.60
C ASN A 452 -16.00 26.03 37.17
N VAL A 453 -15.56 24.78 37.02
CA VAL A 453 -15.55 24.03 35.76
C VAL A 453 -16.76 23.10 35.75
N GLN A 454 -17.39 22.95 34.57
CA GLN A 454 -18.51 22.02 34.41
C GLN A 454 -18.08 20.59 34.78
N PRO A 455 -18.91 19.80 35.47
CA PRO A 455 -18.58 18.42 35.80
C PRO A 455 -18.59 17.53 34.55
N ILE A 456 -17.94 16.37 34.67
CA ILE A 456 -18.01 15.30 33.68
C ILE A 456 -19.40 14.68 33.77
N ALA A 457 -20.17 14.77 32.68
CA ALA A 457 -21.53 14.25 32.61
C ALA A 457 -21.54 12.86 31.99
N LEU A 458 -22.27 11.95 32.63
CA LEU A 458 -22.59 10.62 32.09
C LEU A 458 -23.99 10.70 31.47
N ASP A 459 -24.06 10.52 30.15
CA ASP A 459 -25.33 10.48 29.41
C ASP A 459 -25.67 9.03 29.07
N ASN A 460 -26.71 8.53 29.76
CA ASN A 460 -27.21 7.17 29.68
C ASN A 460 -28.65 7.19 29.17
N GLN A 461 -28.83 7.58 27.90
CA GLN A 461 -30.16 7.70 27.29
C GLN A 461 -30.75 6.34 26.86
N GLY A 462 -30.79 5.33 27.73
CA GLY A 462 -31.43 4.04 27.44
C GLY A 462 -30.86 3.22 26.25
N ASP A 463 -30.01 3.82 25.43
CA ASP A 463 -29.17 3.17 24.44
C ASP A 463 -28.05 2.45 25.16
N GLN A 464 -27.67 1.27 24.67
CA GLN A 464 -26.66 0.40 25.27
C GLN A 464 -25.30 1.10 25.48
N ILE A 465 -25.06 2.27 24.88
CA ILE A 465 -23.80 3.01 24.87
C ILE A 465 -23.87 4.27 25.73
N CYS A 466 -23.21 4.23 26.89
CA CYS A 466 -23.02 5.41 27.73
C CYS A 466 -22.07 6.41 27.06
N LYS A 467 -22.41 7.70 27.08
CA LYS A 467 -21.57 8.79 26.58
C LYS A 467 -21.03 9.62 27.74
N ILE A 468 -19.71 9.80 27.78
CA ILE A 468 -19.00 10.55 28.81
C ILE A 468 -18.58 11.89 28.22
N LYS A 469 -19.21 12.96 28.70
CA LYS A 469 -18.98 14.32 28.20
C LYS A 469 -18.04 15.06 29.13
N PHE A 470 -16.89 15.46 28.59
CA PHE A 470 -15.89 16.26 29.29
C PHE A 470 -16.20 17.77 29.20
N PRO A 471 -15.63 18.58 30.11
CA PRO A 471 -15.92 20.02 30.17
C PRO A 471 -15.48 20.79 28.91
N ASN A 472 -14.49 20.26 28.19
CA ASN A 472 -13.98 20.80 26.93
C ASN A 472 -14.85 20.40 25.70
N GLY A 473 -15.98 19.74 25.91
CA GLY A 473 -16.87 19.28 24.84
C GLY A 473 -16.48 17.96 24.19
N LYS A 474 -15.37 17.33 24.59
CA LYS A 474 -15.02 15.98 24.12
C LYS A 474 -16.00 14.96 24.68
N ILE A 475 -16.37 13.98 23.84
CA ILE A 475 -17.26 12.88 24.20
C ILE A 475 -16.49 11.58 24.01
N LEU A 476 -16.41 10.77 25.06
CA LEU A 476 -15.94 9.38 25.00
C LEU A 476 -17.14 8.44 25.06
N ASN A 477 -17.11 7.39 24.26
CA ASN A 477 -18.12 6.33 24.35
C ASN A 477 -17.62 5.27 25.35
N SER A 478 -18.54 4.65 26.07
CA SER A 478 -18.21 3.52 26.92
C SER A 478 -17.69 2.34 26.12
N LEU A 479 -16.95 1.47 26.79
CA LEU A 479 -16.47 0.22 26.23
C LEU A 479 -17.66 -0.70 25.88
N HIS A 480 -17.64 -1.26 24.68
CA HIS A 480 -18.65 -2.18 24.15
C HIS A 480 -18.01 -3.47 23.64
N PRO A 481 -18.78 -4.58 23.53
CA PRO A 481 -18.33 -5.74 22.79
C PRO A 481 -17.82 -5.34 21.41
N PHE A 482 -16.72 -5.94 20.95
CA PHE A 482 -16.08 -5.64 19.66
C PHE A 482 -15.42 -4.25 19.58
N THR A 483 -15.18 -3.57 20.71
CA THR A 483 -14.42 -2.32 20.73
C THR A 483 -12.91 -2.59 20.75
N GLY A 484 -12.23 -2.30 19.64
CA GLY A 484 -10.79 -2.53 19.52
C GLY A 484 -10.43 -4.01 19.71
N GLY A 485 -9.50 -4.27 20.64
CA GLY A 485 -9.06 -5.62 21.00
C GLY A 485 -10.02 -6.37 21.91
N TYR A 486 -11.00 -5.72 22.52
CA TYR A 486 -11.94 -6.36 23.44
C TYR A 486 -13.02 -7.12 22.67
N GLN A 487 -12.85 -8.44 22.58
CA GLN A 487 -13.83 -9.35 21.98
C GLN A 487 -14.58 -10.13 23.07
N GLY A 488 -15.90 -9.99 23.12
CA GLY A 488 -16.78 -10.90 23.85
C GLY A 488 -16.67 -10.91 25.39
N ASP A 489 -16.19 -9.84 26.03
CA ASP A 489 -16.17 -9.77 27.49
C ASP A 489 -16.53 -8.39 28.06
N THR A 490 -17.81 -8.04 27.92
CA THR A 490 -18.47 -7.21 28.94
C THR A 490 -19.30 -8.12 29.82
N GLY A 491 -18.66 -9.16 30.39
CA GLY A 491 -19.26 -9.99 31.42
C GLY A 491 -19.59 -9.14 32.65
N MET A 492 -20.89 -8.98 32.91
CA MET A 492 -21.50 -8.84 34.23
C MET A 492 -20.99 -7.75 35.19
N ILE A 493 -20.58 -6.59 34.69
CA ILE A 493 -20.74 -5.35 35.47
C ILE A 493 -21.25 -4.30 34.49
N GLY A 494 -22.53 -3.94 34.59
CA GLY A 494 -23.12 -2.87 33.78
C GLY A 494 -22.41 -1.52 33.97
N GLY A 495 -22.89 -0.49 33.29
CA GLY A 495 -22.40 0.88 33.47
C GLY A 495 -21.40 1.37 32.42
N CYS A 496 -21.00 2.63 32.61
CA CYS A 496 -20.09 3.41 31.79
C CYS A 496 -18.63 3.02 32.11
N GLN A 497 -18.04 2.16 31.29
CA GLN A 497 -16.63 1.76 31.42
C GLN A 497 -15.75 2.42 30.35
N VAL A 498 -14.50 2.74 30.68
CA VAL A 498 -13.48 3.25 29.74
C VAL A 498 -12.13 2.59 29.97
N LEU A 499 -11.22 2.70 28.98
CA LEU A 499 -9.82 2.27 29.02
C LEU A 499 -8.85 3.40 29.35
#